data_AF-A0A3M1Z469-F1
#
_entry.id   AF-A0A3M1Z469-F1
#
_cell.length_a   1.000
_cell.length_b   1.000
_cell.length_c   1.000
_cell.angle_alpha   90.00
_cell.angle_beta   90.00
_cell.angle_gamma   90.00
#
_symmetry.space_group_name_H-M   'P 1'
#
loop_
_entity.id
_entity.type
_entity.pdbx_description
1 polymer ?
#
loop_
_entity_poly.entity_id
_entity_poly.type
_entity_poly.pdbx_seq_one_letter_code
_entity_poly.pdbx_strand_id
1 'polypeptide(L)'
;STLLLGVIFTFSYRDLLITRAGAGDPTLELRSISDRVVLGEIAVQAIHERLISGHGVGHFPWFASYYLYHYTDYDLRGQNAHHIWLTLWAELGIIGLGLFYIALWSSFESGLQRTRHYNDGREGILAAIVALIVIGLFDHYPLTMLQFQAVWWGLLGLSMQDKNEGAPI
;
A
#
# COMPACT_ATOMS: atom_id res chain seq x y z
N SER A 1 -8.17 16.81 30.09
CA SER A 1 -7.13 16.77 29.05
C SER A 1 -7.69 16.37 27.69
N THR A 2 -8.39 15.24 27.57
CA THR A 2 -8.93 14.71 26.29
C THR A 2 -9.90 15.65 25.59
N LEU A 3 -10.82 16.29 26.31
CA LEU A 3 -11.74 17.28 25.74
C LEU A 3 -11.02 18.51 25.17
N LEU A 4 -10.00 19.00 25.88
CA LEU A 4 -9.20 20.15 25.44
C LEU A 4 -8.43 19.81 24.16
N LEU A 5 -7.84 18.61 24.10
CA LEU A 5 -7.17 18.09 22.90
C LEU A 5 -8.15 17.92 21.74
N GLY A 6 -9.36 17.41 22.00
CA GLY A 6 -10.42 17.29 21.00
C GLY A 6 -10.81 18.64 20.41
N VAL A 7 -11.00 19.66 21.25
CA VAL A 7 -11.32 21.02 20.80
C VAL A 7 -10.18 21.63 19.98
N ILE A 8 -8.93 21.50 20.44
CA ILE A 8 -7.75 22.00 19.72
C ILE A 8 -7.61 21.30 18.36
N PHE A 9 -7.83 19.98 18.32
CA PHE A 9 -7.78 19.19 17.08
C PHE A 9 -8.89 19.63 16.12
N THR A 10 -10.15 19.65 16.55
CA THR A 10 -11.27 20.04 15.69
C THR A 10 -11.09 21.45 15.14
N PHE A 11 -10.60 22.39 15.94
CA PHE A 11 -10.39 23.76 15.49
C PHE A 11 -9.21 23.88 14.51
N SER A 12 -8.11 23.16 14.76
CA SER A 12 -6.89 23.16 13.92
C SER A 12 -7.11 22.50 12.56
N TYR A 13 -7.94 21.44 12.53
CA TYR A 13 -8.20 20.64 11.32
C TYR A 13 -9.61 20.87 10.74
N ARG A 14 -10.30 21.94 11.16
CA ARG A 14 -11.71 22.17 10.79
C ARG A 14 -11.92 22.16 9.28
N ASP A 15 -11.02 22.74 8.50
CA ASP A 15 -11.17 22.87 7.06
C ASP A 15 -11.09 21.48 6.39
N LEU A 16 -10.18 20.62 6.86
CA LEU A 16 -10.08 19.22 6.43
C LEU A 16 -11.32 18.41 6.83
N LEU A 17 -11.84 18.62 8.05
CA LEU A 17 -13.02 17.93 8.56
C LEU A 17 -14.29 18.34 7.77
N ILE A 18 -14.44 19.62 7.46
CA ILE A 18 -15.59 20.17 6.70
C ILE A 18 -15.56 19.68 5.24
N THR A 19 -14.38 19.66 4.60
CA THR A 19 -14.20 19.10 3.25
C THR A 19 -14.54 17.60 3.22
N ARG A 20 -14.08 16.82 4.21
CA ARG A 20 -14.40 15.40 4.34
C ARG A 20 -15.88 15.12 4.63
N ALA A 21 -16.57 16.04 5.30
CA ALA A 21 -18.00 15.98 5.54
C ALA A 21 -18.85 16.39 4.32
N GLY A 22 -18.21 16.73 3.18
CA GLY A 22 -18.89 17.14 1.94
C GLY A 22 -19.41 18.57 1.97
N ALA A 23 -19.05 19.37 2.97
CA ALA A 23 -19.48 20.76 3.15
C ALA A 23 -18.36 21.79 2.90
N GLY A 24 -17.16 21.33 2.50
CA GLY A 24 -16.00 22.17 2.19
C GLY A 24 -15.77 22.35 0.69
N ASP A 25 -14.68 23.02 0.35
CA ASP A 25 -14.32 23.30 -1.04
C ASP A 25 -14.03 22.01 -1.81
N PRO A 26 -14.82 21.66 -2.84
CA PRO A 26 -14.65 20.42 -3.60
C PRO A 26 -13.35 20.40 -4.42
N THR A 27 -12.69 21.54 -4.61
CA THR A 27 -11.47 21.64 -5.43
C THR A 27 -10.30 20.82 -4.86
N LEU A 28 -10.17 20.71 -3.54
CA LEU A 28 -9.09 19.94 -2.91
C LEU A 28 -9.25 18.43 -3.08
N GLU A 29 -10.45 17.90 -2.87
CA GLU A 29 -10.74 16.48 -3.07
C GLU A 29 -10.66 16.12 -4.57
N LEU A 30 -11.16 16.98 -5.45
CA LEU A 30 -11.01 16.82 -6.89
C LEU A 30 -9.53 16.82 -7.32
N ARG A 31 -8.70 17.70 -6.75
CA ARG A 31 -7.24 17.69 -6.98
C ARG A 31 -6.63 16.37 -6.50
N SER A 32 -6.96 15.90 -5.30
CA SER A 32 -6.45 14.62 -4.78
C SER A 32 -6.84 13.43 -5.67
N ILE A 33 -8.05 13.42 -6.22
CA ILE A 33 -8.49 12.36 -7.14
C ILE A 33 -7.73 12.47 -8.46
N SER A 34 -7.61 13.67 -9.01
CA SER A 34 -6.84 13.94 -10.24
C SER A 34 -5.39 13.48 -10.12
N ASP A 35 -4.73 13.81 -9.00
CA ASP A 35 -3.34 13.42 -8.75
C ASP A 35 -3.17 11.89 -8.75
N ARG A 36 -4.13 11.13 -8.20
CA ARG A 36 -4.11 9.66 -8.21
C ARG A 36 -4.25 9.09 -9.62
N VAL A 37 -5.11 9.68 -10.44
CA VAL A 37 -5.29 9.26 -11.84
C VAL A 37 -4.00 9.50 -12.61
N VAL A 38 -3.43 10.70 -12.53
CA VAL A 38 -2.18 11.06 -13.22
C VAL A 38 -1.04 10.11 -12.82
N LEU A 39 -0.86 9.84 -11.51
CA LEU A 39 0.18 8.92 -11.05
C LEU A 39 -0.08 7.46 -11.47
N GLY A 40 -1.34 7.06 -11.57
CA GLY A 40 -1.72 5.75 -12.11
C GLY A 40 -1.36 5.61 -13.59
N GLU A 41 -1.61 6.63 -14.39
CA GLU A 41 -1.23 6.67 -15.81
C GLU A 41 0.30 6.62 -15.98
N ILE A 42 1.03 7.38 -15.17
CA ILE A 42 2.51 7.33 -15.14
C ILE A 42 3.00 5.93 -14.75
N ALA A 43 2.34 5.23 -13.82
CA ALA A 43 2.68 3.85 -13.47
C ALA A 43 2.46 2.89 -14.64
N VAL A 44 1.36 3.03 -15.38
CA VAL A 44 1.10 2.25 -16.59
C VAL A 44 2.18 2.52 -17.64
N GLN A 45 2.60 3.77 -17.81
CA GLN A 45 3.69 4.13 -18.70
C GLN A 45 5.03 3.49 -18.28
N ALA A 46 5.37 3.55 -16.99
CA ALA A 46 6.56 2.89 -16.45
C ALA A 46 6.55 1.38 -16.71
N ILE A 47 5.39 0.74 -16.52
CA ILE A 47 5.16 -0.68 -16.80
C ILE A 47 5.39 -0.99 -18.28
N HIS A 48 4.84 -0.20 -19.19
CA HIS A 48 5.04 -0.40 -20.63
C HIS A 48 6.52 -0.30 -21.05
N GLU A 49 7.29 0.58 -20.43
CA GLU A 49 8.72 0.71 -20.74
C GLU A 49 9.54 -0.51 -20.29
N ARG A 50 9.18 -1.14 -19.17
CA ARG A 50 9.94 -2.27 -18.58
C ARG A 50 9.05 -3.35 -17.97
N LEU A 51 8.22 -3.96 -18.80
CA LEU A 51 7.22 -4.96 -18.39
C LEU A 51 7.78 -6.11 -17.53
N ILE A 52 8.96 -6.63 -17.88
CA ILE A 52 9.50 -7.86 -17.30
C ILE A 52 10.31 -7.59 -16.03
N SER A 53 11.24 -6.63 -16.09
CA SER A 53 12.21 -6.37 -15.01
C SER A 53 11.85 -5.19 -14.11
N GLY A 54 10.94 -4.32 -14.55
CA GLY A 54 10.67 -3.04 -13.89
C GLY A 54 11.86 -2.08 -13.93
N HIS A 55 11.74 -0.99 -13.19
CA HIS A 55 12.74 0.09 -13.07
C HIS A 55 13.65 0.00 -11.83
N GLY A 56 13.39 -0.94 -10.92
CA GLY A 56 14.10 -1.13 -9.67
C GLY A 56 13.27 -0.72 -8.44
N VAL A 57 13.52 -1.39 -7.31
CA VAL A 57 12.85 -1.14 -6.03
C VAL A 57 13.00 0.32 -5.60
N GLY A 58 11.89 0.97 -5.25
CA GLY A 58 11.85 2.35 -4.80
C GLY A 58 12.14 3.40 -5.88
N HIS A 59 12.25 2.99 -7.15
CA HIS A 59 12.58 3.90 -8.25
C HIS A 59 11.37 4.69 -8.76
N PHE A 60 10.14 4.24 -8.50
CA PHE A 60 8.96 4.82 -9.15
C PHE A 60 8.77 6.33 -8.86
N PRO A 61 8.97 6.87 -7.64
CA PRO A 61 8.86 8.32 -7.41
C PRO A 61 9.83 9.16 -8.24
N TRP A 62 11.03 8.61 -8.51
CA TRP A 62 12.02 9.26 -9.37
C TRP A 62 11.57 9.25 -10.83
N PHE A 63 11.10 8.09 -11.32
CA PHE A 63 10.51 7.97 -12.65
C PHE A 63 9.35 8.96 -12.83
N ALA A 64 8.43 9.02 -11.87
CA ALA A 64 7.29 9.93 -11.93
C ALA A 64 7.73 11.40 -11.92
N SER A 65 8.72 11.77 -11.10
CA SER A 65 9.27 13.13 -11.09
C SER A 65 9.88 13.50 -12.45
N TYR A 66 10.65 12.60 -13.04
CA TYR A 66 11.24 12.80 -14.36
C TYR A 66 10.16 12.94 -15.43
N TYR A 67 9.13 12.08 -15.39
CA TYR A 67 8.06 12.07 -16.37
C TYR A 67 7.23 13.36 -16.29
N LEU A 68 6.84 13.76 -15.08
CA LEU A 68 6.07 14.99 -14.85
C LEU A 68 6.82 16.22 -15.34
N TYR A 69 8.13 16.30 -15.09
CA TYR A 69 8.94 17.45 -15.50
C TYR A 69 9.18 17.55 -17.02
N HIS A 70 9.35 16.42 -17.71
CA HIS A 70 9.75 16.42 -19.13
C HIS A 70 8.59 16.25 -20.12
N TYR A 71 7.47 15.66 -19.69
CA TYR A 71 6.38 15.27 -20.61
C TYR A 71 5.01 15.84 -20.23
N THR A 72 4.90 16.60 -19.14
CA THR A 72 3.64 17.19 -18.69
C THR A 72 3.85 18.60 -18.14
N ASP A 73 2.75 19.35 -18.01
CA ASP A 73 2.74 20.66 -17.35
C ASP A 73 2.01 20.61 -15.99
N TYR A 74 1.83 19.42 -15.42
CA TYR A 74 1.13 19.27 -14.15
C TYR A 74 1.97 19.80 -12.98
N ASP A 75 1.36 20.66 -12.14
CA ASP A 75 1.90 21.05 -10.84
C ASP A 75 1.69 19.93 -9.81
N LEU A 76 2.41 18.82 -10.03
CA LEU A 76 2.40 17.61 -9.22
C LEU A 76 3.83 17.16 -8.94
N ARG A 77 4.08 16.66 -7.73
CA ARG A 77 5.38 16.09 -7.37
C ARG A 77 5.37 14.58 -7.60
N GLY A 78 6.49 14.03 -8.08
CA GLY A 78 6.62 12.59 -8.21
C GLY A 78 6.54 11.89 -6.86
N GLN A 79 5.61 10.95 -6.77
CA GLN A 79 5.36 10.11 -5.62
C GLN A 79 4.86 8.75 -6.11
N ASN A 80 4.59 7.82 -5.20
CA ASN A 80 4.08 6.51 -5.59
C ASN A 80 2.64 6.57 -6.12
N ALA A 81 2.31 5.64 -7.01
CA ALA A 81 0.93 5.42 -7.39
C ALA A 81 0.18 4.92 -6.16
N HIS A 82 -1.02 5.46 -5.91
CA HIS A 82 -1.87 5.10 -4.77
C HIS A 82 -2.55 3.72 -4.96
N HIS A 83 -1.79 2.77 -5.48
CA HIS A 83 -2.19 1.41 -5.78
C HIS A 83 -0.92 0.54 -5.76
N ILE A 84 -0.74 -0.26 -4.72
CA ILE A 84 0.52 -0.99 -4.49
C ILE A 84 0.88 -1.91 -5.66
N TRP A 85 -0.12 -2.46 -6.35
CA TRP A 85 0.11 -3.40 -7.45
C TRP A 85 0.70 -2.74 -8.69
N LEU A 86 0.29 -1.49 -8.97
CA LEU A 86 0.87 -0.73 -10.08
C LEU A 86 2.30 -0.33 -9.74
N THR A 87 2.54 0.09 -8.50
CA THR A 87 3.89 0.42 -8.02
C THR A 87 4.81 -0.81 -8.06
N LEU A 88 4.38 -1.97 -7.53
CA LEU A 88 5.13 -3.22 -7.58
C LEU A 88 5.46 -3.64 -9.01
N TRP A 89 4.49 -3.53 -9.94
CA TRP A 89 4.75 -3.90 -11.33
C TRP A 89 5.70 -2.91 -12.01
N ALA A 90 5.52 -1.60 -11.81
CA ALA A 90 6.42 -0.59 -12.37
C ALA A 90 7.87 -0.75 -11.86
N GLU A 91 8.04 -1.08 -10.58
CA GLU A 91 9.36 -1.20 -9.95
C GLU A 91 10.02 -2.56 -10.18
N LEU A 92 9.28 -3.65 -10.04
CA LEU A 92 9.85 -5.00 -10.05
C LEU A 92 9.57 -5.80 -11.32
N GLY A 93 8.70 -5.29 -12.18
CA GLY A 93 8.21 -6.00 -13.35
C GLY A 93 7.32 -7.19 -12.99
N ILE A 94 6.94 -7.95 -14.02
CA ILE A 94 6.06 -9.12 -13.85
C ILE A 94 6.68 -10.20 -12.96
N ILE A 95 8.01 -10.32 -12.94
CA ILE A 95 8.72 -11.34 -12.16
C ILE A 95 8.53 -11.06 -10.66
N GLY A 96 8.85 -9.84 -10.20
CA GLY A 96 8.70 -9.51 -8.79
C GLY A 96 7.23 -9.45 -8.36
N LEU A 97 6.34 -8.98 -9.23
CA LEU A 97 4.89 -9.05 -8.98
C LEU A 97 4.43 -10.49 -8.78
N GLY A 98 4.89 -11.42 -9.63
CA GLY A 98 4.58 -12.85 -9.51
C GLY A 98 5.07 -13.46 -8.20
N LEU A 99 6.33 -13.19 -7.83
CA LEU A 99 6.88 -13.66 -6.55
C LEU A 99 6.12 -13.12 -5.34
N PHE A 100 5.69 -11.86 -5.40
CA PHE A 100 4.87 -11.25 -4.34
C PHE A 100 3.49 -11.92 -4.23
N TYR A 101 2.82 -12.19 -5.36
CA TYR A 101 1.57 -12.96 -5.36
C TYR A 101 1.74 -14.38 -4.84
N ILE A 102 2.85 -15.06 -5.18
CA ILE A 102 3.16 -16.39 -4.64
C ILE A 102 3.30 -16.32 -3.12
N ALA A 103 4.05 -15.36 -2.59
CA ALA A 103 4.21 -15.19 -1.14
C ALA A 103 2.87 -14.97 -0.44
N LEU A 104 2.01 -14.11 -1.01
CA LEU A 104 0.66 -13.88 -0.49
C LEU A 104 -0.21 -15.14 -0.54
N TRP A 105 -0.20 -15.84 -1.67
CA TRP A 105 -0.99 -17.05 -1.85
C TRP A 105 -0.56 -18.15 -0.88
N SER A 106 0.75 -18.42 -0.80
CA SER A 106 1.31 -19.42 0.12
C SER A 106 0.99 -19.09 1.57
N SER A 107 1.04 -17.81 1.95
CA SER A 107 0.67 -17.32 3.28
C SER A 107 -0.81 -17.53 3.59
N PHE A 108 -1.70 -17.21 2.64
CA PHE A 108 -3.14 -17.33 2.82
C PHE A 108 -3.61 -18.78 2.84
N GLU A 109 -3.12 -19.61 1.91
CA GLU A 109 -3.38 -21.04 1.86
C GLU A 109 -2.91 -21.72 3.16
N SER A 110 -1.67 -21.43 3.57
CA SER A 110 -1.13 -21.99 4.81
C SER A 110 -1.95 -21.58 6.02
N GLY A 111 -2.26 -20.30 6.17
CA GLY A 111 -3.06 -19.82 7.29
C GLY A 111 -4.46 -20.42 7.32
N LEU A 112 -5.16 -20.48 6.18
CA LEU A 112 -6.54 -20.97 6.09
C LEU A 112 -6.66 -22.47 6.37
N GLN A 113 -5.67 -23.26 5.95
CA GLN A 113 -5.62 -24.68 6.29
C GLN A 113 -5.51 -24.86 7.81
N ARG A 114 -4.73 -24.03 8.51
CA ARG A 114 -4.56 -24.15 9.96
C ARG A 114 -5.74 -23.63 10.77
N THR A 115 -6.41 -22.55 10.37
CA THR A 115 -7.59 -22.05 11.09
C THR A 115 -8.71 -23.09 11.14
N ARG A 116 -8.80 -23.95 10.12
CA ARG A 116 -9.76 -25.09 10.11
C ARG A 116 -9.43 -26.18 11.14
N HIS A 117 -8.18 -26.28 11.57
CA HIS A 117 -7.71 -27.35 12.46
C HIS A 117 -7.42 -26.88 13.89
N TYR A 118 -7.09 -25.61 14.08
CA TYR A 118 -6.68 -25.05 15.37
C TYR A 118 -7.26 -23.64 15.57
N ASN A 119 -7.74 -23.38 16.79
CA ASN A 119 -8.12 -22.03 17.22
C ASN A 119 -6.93 -21.36 17.92
N ASP A 120 -5.95 -20.90 17.15
CA ASP A 120 -4.69 -20.30 17.63
C ASP A 120 -4.53 -18.80 17.31
N GLY A 121 -5.60 -18.14 16.86
CA GLY A 121 -5.59 -16.72 16.52
C GLY A 121 -5.12 -16.39 15.09
N ARG A 122 -4.81 -17.40 14.25
CA ARG A 122 -4.45 -17.19 12.84
C ARG A 122 -5.51 -16.46 12.01
N GLU A 123 -6.77 -16.54 12.41
CA GLU A 123 -7.86 -15.77 11.80
C GLU A 123 -7.59 -14.27 11.87
N GLY A 124 -7.05 -13.78 12.99
CA GLY A 124 -6.67 -12.38 13.16
C GLY A 124 -5.49 -11.98 12.28
N ILE A 125 -4.52 -12.88 12.10
CA ILE A 125 -3.37 -12.66 11.20
C ILE A 125 -3.84 -12.56 9.75
N LEU A 126 -4.69 -13.49 9.30
CA LEU A 126 -5.27 -13.45 7.95
C LEU A 126 -6.12 -12.21 7.74
N ALA A 127 -6.93 -11.82 8.72
CA ALA A 127 -7.72 -10.59 8.67
C ALA A 127 -6.81 -9.34 8.55
N ALA A 128 -5.68 -9.31 9.26
CA ALA A 128 -4.70 -8.23 9.16
C ALA A 128 -4.03 -8.18 7.77
N ILE A 129 -3.67 -9.34 7.19
CA ILE A 129 -3.14 -9.42 5.81
C ILE A 129 -4.18 -8.88 4.81
N VAL A 130 -5.44 -9.32 4.93
CA VAL A 130 -6.54 -8.85 4.07
C VAL A 130 -6.73 -7.34 4.24
N ALA A 131 -6.70 -6.82 5.46
CA ALA A 131 -6.81 -5.39 5.72
C ALA A 131 -5.68 -4.61 5.03
N LEU A 132 -4.44 -5.08 5.10
CA LEU A 132 -3.31 -4.45 4.42
C LEU A 132 -3.44 -4.52 2.88
N ILE A 133 -3.92 -5.62 2.32
CA ILE A 133 -4.23 -5.72 0.88
C ILE A 133 -5.28 -4.69 0.48
N VAL A 134 -6.38 -4.58 1.24
CA VAL A 134 -7.46 -3.62 0.97
C VAL A 134 -6.96 -2.19 1.06
N ILE A 135 -6.17 -1.84 2.09
CA ILE A 135 -5.53 -0.52 2.19
C ILE A 135 -4.61 -0.30 0.98
N GLY A 136 -3.85 -1.31 0.58
CA GLY A 136 -2.94 -1.26 -0.57
C GLY A 136 -3.62 -1.00 -1.92
N LEU A 137 -4.93 -1.28 -2.05
CA LEU A 137 -5.70 -0.92 -3.25
C LEU A 137 -5.92 0.59 -3.37
N PHE A 138 -5.88 1.32 -2.26
CA PHE A 138 -6.19 2.75 -2.22
C PHE A 138 -4.99 3.63 -1.84
N ASP A 139 -3.92 3.02 -1.30
CA ASP A 139 -2.75 3.75 -0.85
C ASP A 139 -1.47 2.93 -0.98
N HIS A 140 -0.34 3.63 -1.09
CA HIS A 140 1.00 3.07 -1.29
C HIS A 140 1.76 2.84 0.02
N TYR A 141 1.30 3.42 1.14
CA TYR A 141 1.98 3.32 2.44
C TYR A 141 2.23 1.89 2.93
N PRO A 142 1.33 0.90 2.73
CA PRO A 142 1.60 -0.48 3.13
C PRO A 142 2.90 -1.03 2.54
N LEU A 143 3.26 -0.58 1.33
CA LEU A 143 4.45 -1.02 0.62
C LEU A 143 5.66 -0.12 0.84
N THR A 144 5.48 1.16 1.10
CA THR A 144 6.57 2.17 0.99
C THR A 144 7.13 2.61 2.33
N MET A 145 6.39 2.44 3.42
CA MET A 145 6.88 2.71 4.77
C MET A 145 7.46 1.45 5.40
N LEU A 146 8.67 1.57 5.96
CA LEU A 146 9.41 0.44 6.55
C LEU A 146 8.61 -0.30 7.62
N GLN A 147 7.89 0.40 8.50
CA GLN A 147 7.08 -0.25 9.54
C GLN A 147 5.95 -1.10 8.95
N PHE A 148 5.32 -0.66 7.87
CA PHE A 148 4.28 -1.45 7.22
C PHE A 148 4.87 -2.61 6.42
N GLN A 149 6.04 -2.44 5.79
CA GLN A 149 6.76 -3.56 5.17
C GLN A 149 7.13 -4.64 6.20
N ALA A 150 7.63 -4.24 7.37
CA ALA A 150 7.96 -5.16 8.45
C ALA A 150 6.72 -5.92 8.95
N VAL A 151 5.60 -5.21 9.13
CA VAL A 151 4.31 -5.83 9.48
C VAL A 151 3.84 -6.76 8.37
N TRP A 152 3.95 -6.35 7.11
CA TRP A 152 3.54 -7.13 5.95
C TRP A 152 4.27 -8.47 5.92
N TRP A 153 5.60 -8.44 5.84
CA TRP A 153 6.41 -9.66 5.79
C TRP A 153 6.33 -10.48 7.07
N GLY A 154 6.23 -9.83 8.23
CA GLY A 154 6.04 -10.50 9.51
C GLY A 154 4.72 -11.27 9.58
N LEU A 155 3.60 -10.69 9.16
CA LEU A 155 2.31 -11.36 9.14
C LEU A 155 2.29 -12.52 8.14
N LEU A 156 2.91 -12.36 6.96
CA LEU A 156 3.04 -13.44 6.00
C LEU A 156 3.83 -14.63 6.58
N GLY A 157 4.96 -14.35 7.24
CA GLY A 157 5.76 -15.38 7.89
C GLY A 157 5.02 -16.06 9.06
N LEU A 158 4.37 -15.28 9.92
CA LEU A 158 3.61 -15.79 11.07
C LEU A 158 2.42 -16.67 10.65
N SER A 159 1.78 -16.37 9.51
CA SER A 159 0.69 -17.22 9.02
C SER A 159 1.18 -18.61 8.57
N MET A 160 2.46 -18.69 8.20
CA MET A 160 3.13 -19.90 7.72
C MET A 160 3.86 -20.68 8.81
N GLN A 161 4.17 -20.06 9.96
CA GLN A 161 4.91 -20.69 11.05
C GLN A 161 4.17 -21.92 11.58
N ASP A 162 4.90 -23.01 11.83
CA ASP A 162 4.37 -24.21 12.48
C ASP A 162 4.54 -24.12 14.01
N LYS A 163 3.57 -24.66 14.76
CA LYS A 163 3.59 -24.67 16.23
C LYS A 163 4.69 -25.56 16.85
N ASN A 164 5.48 -26.26 16.04
CA ASN A 164 6.39 -27.31 16.50
C ASN A 164 7.82 -26.82 16.84
N GLU A 165 8.13 -25.52 16.74
CA GLU A 165 9.44 -24.98 17.12
C GLU A 165 9.58 -24.71 18.63
N GLY A 166 9.06 -25.63 19.45
CA GLY A 166 9.26 -25.70 20.90
C GLY A 166 10.14 -26.87 21.34
N ALA A 167 10.82 -27.56 20.42
CA ALA A 167 11.83 -28.54 20.78
C ALA A 167 13.18 -27.84 20.97
N PRO A 168 13.74 -27.79 22.18
CA PRO A 168 15.09 -27.26 22.37
C PRO A 168 16.09 -28.16 21.65
N ILE A 169 17.00 -27.52 20.90
CA ILE A 169 18.29 -28.10 20.48
C ILE A 169 19.14 -28.44 21.70
#